data_AF-A0A8T5Q1Z8-F1
#
_entry.id   AF-A0A8T5Q1Z8-F1
#
_cell.length_a   1.000
_cell.length_b   1.000
_cell.length_c   1.000
_cell.angle_alpha   90.00
_cell.angle_beta   90.00
_cell.angle_gamma   90.00
#
_symmetry.space_group_name_H-M   'P 1'
#
loop_
_entity.id
_entity.type
_entity.pdbx_description
1 polymer ?
#
loop_
_entity_poly.entity_id
_entity_poly.type
_entity_poly.pdbx_seq_one_letter_code
_entity_poly.pdbx_strand_id
1 'polypeptide(L)'
;MHKKFYLFYIFVCILISVCSIAYSYDLSDFPDFLSDPVYIVVGVGAKSSDVVGAIDIAVSLAKVGKNVRSRLDTEIDELDKDMIVVGGPCVNAVAAKLLGFPDDCMEGFDLGVGKIVLFENNDAVQILVAGATAYDTRVVSRILADYDNPKNTLSGNEVTIRTYKHKELMILD
;
A
#
# COMPACT_ATOMS: atom_id res chain seq x y z
N MET A 1 56.79 -4.01 11.28
CA MET A 1 55.64 -3.07 11.29
C MET A 1 54.45 -3.49 10.39
N HIS A 2 54.52 -4.53 9.55
CA HIS A 2 53.43 -4.93 8.64
C HIS A 2 52.21 -5.65 9.26
N LYS A 3 52.36 -6.37 10.40
CA LYS A 3 51.25 -7.12 11.02
C LYS A 3 50.13 -6.23 11.59
N LYS A 4 50.45 -5.03 12.09
CA LYS A 4 49.44 -4.09 12.62
C LYS A 4 48.59 -3.45 11.50
N PHE A 5 49.15 -3.30 10.31
CA PHE A 5 48.46 -2.75 9.15
C PHE A 5 47.50 -3.76 8.52
N TYR A 6 47.87 -5.04 8.48
CA TYR A 6 47.02 -6.13 8.00
C TYR A 6 45.83 -6.41 8.92
N LEU A 7 46.04 -6.33 10.25
CA LEU A 7 44.97 -6.53 11.23
C LEU A 7 43.94 -5.39 11.21
N PHE A 8 44.38 -4.16 10.93
CA PHE A 8 43.50 -3.00 10.75
C PHE A 8 42.67 -3.11 9.46
N TYR A 9 43.27 -3.58 8.35
CA TYR A 9 42.55 -3.81 7.08
C TYR A 9 41.51 -4.92 7.17
N ILE A 10 41.82 -6.03 7.86
CA ILE A 10 40.86 -7.12 8.09
C ILE A 10 39.67 -6.61 8.93
N PHE A 11 39.90 -5.75 9.92
CA PHE A 11 38.84 -5.18 10.73
C PHE A 11 37.93 -4.21 9.94
N VAL A 12 38.52 -3.41 9.03
CA VAL A 12 37.77 -2.51 8.13
C VAL A 12 36.97 -3.28 7.08
N CYS A 13 37.51 -4.38 6.53
CA CYS A 13 36.79 -5.23 5.58
C CYS A 13 35.62 -6.00 6.23
N ILE A 14 35.73 -6.39 7.50
CA ILE A 14 34.64 -7.04 8.24
C ILE A 14 33.52 -6.03 8.56
N LEU A 15 33.84 -4.76 8.80
CA LEU A 15 32.86 -3.69 9.03
C LEU A 15 32.07 -3.29 7.78
N ILE A 16 32.64 -3.45 6.58
CA ILE A 16 31.94 -3.18 5.30
C ILE A 16 31.01 -4.33 4.89
N SER A 17 31.25 -5.55 5.40
CA SER A 17 30.51 -6.76 5.03
C SER A 17 29.12 -6.92 5.69
N VAL A 18 28.74 -6.05 6.64
CA VAL A 18 27.46 -6.16 7.38
C VAL A 18 26.57 -4.92 7.19
N CYS A 19 26.86 -4.08 6.20
CA CYS A 19 25.95 -3.00 5.84
C CYS A 19 24.82 -3.57 4.99
N SER A 20 23.88 -4.28 5.63
CA SER A 20 22.55 -4.52 5.06
C SER A 20 21.87 -3.16 5.03
N ILE A 21 21.98 -2.48 3.89
CA ILE A 21 21.29 -1.22 3.64
C ILE A 21 19.80 -1.61 3.55
N ALA A 22 19.07 -1.38 4.64
CA ALA A 22 17.61 -1.48 4.63
C ALA A 22 17.09 -0.28 3.82
N TYR A 23 16.83 -0.49 2.53
CA TYR A 23 16.06 0.47 1.75
C TYR A 23 14.60 0.31 2.17
N SER A 24 14.07 1.33 2.85
CA SER A 24 12.63 1.47 3.04
C SER A 24 12.06 2.12 1.79
N TYR A 25 10.97 1.58 1.26
CA TYR A 25 10.22 2.25 0.21
C TYR A 25 9.42 3.42 0.79
N ASP A 26 9.13 4.42 -0.05
CA ASP A 26 8.30 5.57 0.30
C ASP A 26 7.17 5.68 -0.73
N LEU A 27 5.95 6.01 -0.26
CA LEU A 27 4.79 6.20 -1.14
C LEU A 27 5.00 7.33 -2.17
N SER A 28 5.96 8.24 -1.97
CA SER A 28 6.34 9.25 -2.96
C SER A 28 6.91 8.67 -4.24
N ASP A 29 7.48 7.46 -4.16
CA ASP A 29 8.13 6.78 -5.28
C ASP A 29 7.16 5.84 -6.00
N PHE A 30 5.87 5.90 -5.67
CA PHE A 30 4.85 5.11 -6.37
C PHE A 30 4.73 5.56 -7.84
N PRO A 31 4.60 4.62 -8.80
CA PRO A 31 4.57 3.16 -8.69
C PRO A 31 5.92 2.48 -9.00
N ASP A 32 7.04 3.19 -8.90
CA ASP A 32 8.32 2.74 -9.44
C ASP A 32 8.87 1.51 -8.70
N PHE A 33 8.64 1.43 -7.39
CA PHE A 33 9.07 0.29 -6.56
C PHE A 33 8.32 -1.02 -6.84
N LEU A 34 7.19 -0.99 -7.54
CA LEU A 34 6.41 -2.19 -7.84
C LEU A 34 7.03 -2.97 -9.01
N SER A 35 7.30 -4.24 -8.82
CA SER A 35 7.75 -5.21 -9.82
C SER A 35 6.58 -5.83 -10.57
N ASP A 36 6.82 -6.20 -11.84
CA ASP A 36 5.80 -6.87 -12.65
C ASP A 36 5.76 -8.39 -12.38
N PRO A 37 4.57 -9.01 -12.32
CA PRO A 37 3.24 -8.39 -12.42
C PRO A 37 2.76 -7.80 -11.08
N VAL A 38 2.03 -6.69 -11.16
CA VAL A 38 1.33 -6.09 -10.02
C VAL A 38 -0.08 -6.68 -9.90
N TYR A 39 -0.40 -7.23 -8.74
CA TYR A 39 -1.73 -7.79 -8.47
C TYR A 39 -2.68 -6.73 -7.91
N ILE A 40 -3.88 -6.63 -8.46
CA ILE A 40 -4.96 -5.82 -7.88
C ILE A 40 -5.91 -6.78 -7.18
N VAL A 41 -5.91 -6.74 -5.86
CA VAL A 41 -6.64 -7.68 -5.01
C VAL A 41 -7.88 -7.00 -4.46
N VAL A 42 -9.05 -7.57 -4.78
CA VAL A 42 -10.34 -7.11 -4.26
C VAL A 42 -10.98 -8.20 -3.43
N GLY A 43 -11.66 -7.80 -2.35
CA GLY A 43 -12.35 -8.74 -1.48
C GLY A 43 -13.57 -9.39 -2.15
N VAL A 44 -13.82 -10.68 -1.89
CA VAL A 44 -15.08 -11.33 -2.32
C VAL A 44 -16.33 -10.66 -1.75
N GLY A 45 -16.21 -10.00 -0.59
CA GLY A 45 -17.28 -9.22 0.05
C GLY A 45 -17.27 -7.73 -0.32
N ALA A 46 -16.39 -7.31 -1.23
CA ALA A 46 -16.21 -5.90 -1.57
C ALA A 46 -17.46 -5.32 -2.24
N LYS A 47 -17.78 -4.06 -1.94
CA LYS A 47 -18.90 -3.37 -2.59
C LYS A 47 -18.44 -2.88 -3.96
N SER A 48 -19.39 -2.59 -4.85
CA SER A 48 -19.08 -2.13 -6.22
C SER A 48 -18.17 -0.90 -6.27
N SER A 49 -18.22 -0.02 -5.25
CA SER A 49 -17.35 1.16 -5.20
C SER A 49 -15.88 0.81 -4.95
N ASP A 50 -15.60 -0.25 -4.19
CA ASP A 50 -14.23 -0.76 -4.01
C ASP A 50 -13.69 -1.33 -5.33
N VAL A 51 -14.51 -2.12 -6.04
CA VAL A 51 -14.16 -2.68 -7.36
C VAL A 51 -13.86 -1.58 -8.37
N VAL A 52 -14.67 -0.52 -8.40
CA VAL A 52 -14.40 0.62 -9.30
C VAL A 52 -13.12 1.36 -8.89
N GLY A 53 -12.86 1.55 -7.59
CA GLY A 53 -11.61 2.12 -7.11
C GLY A 53 -10.38 1.28 -7.52
N ALA A 54 -10.50 -0.04 -7.42
CA ALA A 54 -9.47 -0.97 -7.87
C ALA A 54 -9.21 -0.87 -9.38
N ILE A 55 -10.26 -0.70 -10.19
CA ILE A 55 -10.14 -0.47 -11.64
C ILE A 55 -9.46 0.88 -11.93
N ASP A 56 -9.81 1.95 -11.21
CA ASP A 56 -9.20 3.28 -11.38
C ASP A 56 -7.66 3.17 -11.19
N ILE A 57 -7.21 2.43 -10.17
CA ILE A 57 -5.77 2.16 -9.92
C ILE A 57 -5.17 1.27 -11.01
N ALA A 58 -5.82 0.16 -11.36
CA ALA A 58 -5.35 -0.77 -12.38
C ALA A 58 -5.10 -0.09 -13.72
N VAL A 59 -6.02 0.79 -14.13
CA VAL A 59 -5.91 1.59 -15.35
C VAL A 59 -4.75 2.58 -15.25
N SER A 60 -4.53 3.20 -14.10
CA SER A 60 -3.40 4.12 -13.90
C SER A 60 -2.06 3.40 -14.07
N LEU A 61 -1.87 2.25 -13.41
CA LEU A 61 -0.67 1.43 -13.55
C LEU A 61 -0.43 0.94 -14.98
N ALA A 62 -1.49 0.51 -15.67
CA ALA A 62 -1.40 0.06 -17.05
C ALA A 62 -0.96 1.19 -18.00
N LYS A 63 -1.36 2.46 -17.75
CA LYS A 63 -0.94 3.62 -18.55
C LYS A 63 0.56 3.86 -18.49
N VAL A 64 1.20 3.54 -17.36
CA VAL A 64 2.66 3.63 -17.19
C VAL A 64 3.39 2.33 -17.51
N GLY A 65 2.69 1.37 -18.11
CA GLY A 65 3.30 0.16 -18.68
C GLY A 65 3.45 -1.02 -17.73
N LYS A 66 2.92 -0.96 -16.51
CA LYS A 66 2.94 -2.10 -15.57
C LYS A 66 2.04 -3.24 -16.05
N ASN A 67 2.45 -4.47 -15.80
CA ASN A 67 1.64 -5.67 -16.06
C ASN A 67 0.69 -5.92 -14.89
N VAL A 68 -0.58 -5.55 -15.07
CA VAL A 68 -1.58 -5.62 -14.00
C VAL A 68 -2.43 -6.90 -14.10
N ARG A 69 -2.62 -7.58 -12.96
CA ARG A 69 -3.48 -8.77 -12.86
C ARG A 69 -4.48 -8.64 -11.72
N SER A 70 -5.77 -8.70 -12.02
CA SER A 70 -6.80 -8.73 -10.98
C SER A 70 -6.95 -10.12 -10.35
N ARG A 71 -7.14 -10.15 -9.03
CA ARG A 71 -7.41 -11.37 -8.24
C ARG A 71 -8.44 -11.07 -7.15
N LEU A 72 -9.17 -12.10 -6.75
CA LEU A 72 -9.93 -12.09 -5.50
C LEU A 72 -8.98 -12.34 -4.33
N ASP A 73 -9.32 -11.80 -3.17
CA ASP A 73 -8.60 -12.05 -1.92
C ASP A 73 -8.49 -13.54 -1.58
N THR A 74 -9.50 -14.34 -1.92
CA THR A 74 -9.50 -15.81 -1.75
C THR A 74 -8.55 -16.56 -2.68
N GLU A 75 -7.95 -15.89 -3.67
CA GLU A 75 -6.97 -16.48 -4.60
C GLU A 75 -5.52 -16.18 -4.18
N ILE A 76 -5.32 -15.50 -3.04
CA ILE A 76 -4.02 -15.06 -2.54
C ILE A 76 -3.72 -15.74 -1.21
N ASP A 77 -2.79 -16.69 -1.25
CA ASP A 77 -2.37 -17.42 -0.04
C ASP A 77 -1.19 -16.74 0.68
N GLU A 78 -0.32 -16.06 -0.07
CA GLU A 78 0.96 -15.53 0.39
C GLU A 78 1.12 -14.03 0.08
N LEU A 79 1.92 -13.33 0.91
CA LEU A 79 2.23 -11.90 0.78
C LEU A 79 3.63 -11.68 0.16
N ASP A 80 4.01 -12.56 -0.75
CA ASP A 80 5.31 -12.64 -1.46
C ASP A 80 5.25 -11.99 -2.85
N LYS A 81 4.20 -11.21 -3.12
CA LYS A 81 3.91 -10.62 -4.43
C LYS A 81 3.60 -9.15 -4.27
N ASP A 82 3.93 -8.39 -5.31
CA ASP A 82 3.60 -6.99 -5.38
C ASP A 82 2.12 -6.83 -5.67
N MET A 83 1.41 -6.17 -4.76
CA MET A 83 -0.04 -6.08 -4.86
C MET A 83 -0.61 -4.81 -4.26
N ILE A 84 -1.71 -4.35 -4.84
CA ILE A 84 -2.54 -3.30 -4.28
C ILE A 84 -3.85 -3.95 -3.85
N VAL A 85 -4.05 -3.96 -2.53
CA VAL A 85 -5.20 -4.57 -1.86
C VAL A 85 -6.22 -3.48 -1.62
N VAL A 86 -7.38 -3.60 -2.27
CA VAL A 86 -8.44 -2.59 -2.21
C VAL A 86 -9.60 -3.09 -1.36
N GLY A 87 -10.01 -2.26 -0.41
CA GLY A 87 -11.03 -2.55 0.58
C GLY A 87 -10.46 -2.89 1.95
N GLY A 88 -11.23 -2.58 2.99
CA GLY A 88 -10.85 -2.82 4.38
C GLY A 88 -10.88 -4.30 4.78
N PRO A 89 -10.28 -4.64 5.94
CA PRO A 89 -10.12 -6.01 6.40
C PRO A 89 -11.44 -6.74 6.70
N CYS A 90 -12.55 -6.00 6.91
CA CYS A 90 -13.87 -6.60 7.14
C CYS A 90 -14.41 -7.40 5.94
N VAL A 91 -13.96 -7.08 4.72
CA VAL A 91 -14.47 -7.67 3.48
C VAL A 91 -13.37 -8.17 2.54
N ASN A 92 -12.11 -8.07 2.98
CA ASN A 92 -10.93 -8.48 2.22
C ASN A 92 -9.94 -9.20 3.15
N ALA A 93 -9.80 -10.53 2.99
CA ALA A 93 -8.97 -11.37 3.84
C ALA A 93 -7.47 -11.04 3.75
N VAL A 94 -7.00 -10.58 2.59
CA VAL A 94 -5.60 -10.15 2.41
C VAL A 94 -5.34 -8.84 3.15
N ALA A 95 -6.30 -7.91 3.15
CA ALA A 95 -6.21 -6.69 3.96
C ALA A 95 -6.16 -7.01 5.47
N ALA A 96 -6.98 -7.97 5.92
CA ALA A 96 -6.93 -8.45 7.31
C ALA A 96 -5.55 -9.03 7.65
N LYS A 97 -4.97 -9.85 6.76
CA LYS A 97 -3.64 -10.42 6.94
C LYS A 97 -2.54 -9.35 7.01
N LEU A 98 -2.59 -8.34 6.14
CA LEU A 98 -1.64 -7.22 6.16
C LEU A 98 -1.70 -6.43 7.47
N LEU A 99 -2.90 -6.27 8.05
CA LEU A 99 -3.12 -5.58 9.32
C LEU A 99 -2.94 -6.49 10.55
N GLY A 100 -2.49 -7.74 10.37
CA GLY A 100 -2.24 -8.67 11.48
C GLY A 100 -3.50 -9.26 12.12
N PHE A 101 -4.58 -9.39 11.35
CA PHE A 101 -5.89 -9.94 11.78
C PHE A 101 -6.46 -9.22 13.01
N PRO A 102 -6.85 -7.94 12.88
CA PRO A 102 -7.40 -7.18 13.99
C PRO A 102 -8.72 -7.80 14.49
N ASP A 103 -8.93 -7.80 15.80
CA ASP A 103 -10.18 -8.24 16.43
C ASP A 103 -11.36 -7.36 15.99
N ASP A 104 -11.13 -6.04 15.89
CA ASP A 104 -12.03 -5.07 15.28
C ASP A 104 -11.51 -4.65 13.91
N CYS A 105 -12.14 -5.14 12.85
CA CYS A 105 -11.77 -4.83 11.47
C CYS A 105 -12.02 -3.36 11.07
N MET A 106 -12.71 -2.58 11.89
CA MET A 106 -12.91 -1.13 11.68
C MET A 106 -11.91 -0.27 12.46
N GLU A 107 -11.04 -0.87 13.27
CA GLU A 107 -10.05 -0.12 14.05
C GLU A 107 -9.17 0.72 13.14
N GLY A 108 -9.08 2.03 13.44
CA GLY A 108 -8.32 2.99 12.63
C GLY A 108 -9.02 3.46 11.35
N PHE A 109 -10.25 3.05 11.08
CA PHE A 109 -11.06 3.50 9.94
C PHE A 109 -12.28 4.31 10.41
N ASP A 110 -12.03 5.55 10.84
CA ASP A 110 -13.09 6.50 11.18
C ASP A 110 -13.93 6.88 9.94
N LEU A 111 -15.23 7.14 10.13
CA LEU A 111 -16.10 7.61 9.04
C LEU A 111 -15.54 8.88 8.39
N GLY A 112 -15.48 8.87 7.06
CA GLY A 112 -14.92 9.99 6.30
C GLY A 112 -13.40 9.99 6.22
N VAL A 113 -12.79 8.87 6.54
CA VAL A 113 -11.35 8.66 6.45
C VAL A 113 -11.07 7.45 5.59
N GLY A 114 -10.04 7.57 4.75
CA GLY A 114 -9.40 6.41 4.15
C GLY A 114 -7.89 6.51 4.21
N LYS A 115 -7.24 5.38 3.98
CA LYS A 115 -5.82 5.17 4.18
C LYS A 115 -5.20 4.51 2.97
N ILE A 116 -3.96 4.91 2.70
CA ILE A 116 -3.02 4.22 1.81
C ILE A 116 -1.87 3.80 2.72
N VAL A 117 -1.61 2.50 2.83
CA VAL A 117 -0.57 1.97 3.71
C VAL A 117 0.34 1.06 2.91
N LEU A 118 1.65 1.33 2.95
CA LEU A 118 2.71 0.56 2.33
C LEU A 118 3.24 -0.47 3.33
N PHE A 119 3.36 -1.71 2.88
CA PHE A 119 3.92 -2.83 3.61
C PHE A 119 5.06 -3.45 2.79
N GLU A 120 6.07 -3.93 3.49
CA GLU A 120 7.20 -4.65 2.92
C GLU A 120 7.24 -6.04 3.54
N ASN A 121 7.06 -7.08 2.71
CA ASN A 121 7.06 -8.48 3.15
C ASN A 121 7.85 -9.35 2.17
N ASN A 122 8.88 -10.05 2.67
CA ASN A 122 9.64 -11.05 1.90
C ASN A 122 10.08 -10.56 0.51
N ASP A 123 10.70 -9.38 0.45
CA ASP A 123 11.16 -8.69 -0.77
C ASP A 123 10.06 -8.19 -1.72
N ALA A 124 8.79 -8.29 -1.33
CA ALA A 124 7.64 -7.78 -2.06
C ALA A 124 6.98 -6.60 -1.35
N VAL A 125 6.34 -5.72 -2.13
CA VAL A 125 5.66 -4.51 -1.66
C VAL A 125 4.15 -4.65 -1.80
N GLN A 126 3.42 -4.44 -0.70
CA GLN A 126 1.97 -4.43 -0.71
C GLN A 126 1.44 -3.06 -0.31
N ILE A 127 0.40 -2.60 -1.01
CA ILE A 127 -0.28 -1.35 -0.68
C ILE A 127 -1.71 -1.68 -0.29
N LEU A 128 -2.10 -1.36 0.94
CA LEU A 128 -3.50 -1.36 1.35
C LEU A 128 -4.14 -0.02 0.98
N VAL A 129 -5.29 -0.08 0.32
CA VAL A 129 -6.12 1.08 0.01
C VAL A 129 -7.51 0.83 0.57
N ALA A 130 -7.85 1.46 1.68
CA ALA A 130 -9.09 1.18 2.41
C ALA A 130 -9.67 2.45 3.04
N GLY A 131 -11.00 2.57 3.01
CA GLY A 131 -11.71 3.56 3.79
C GLY A 131 -12.77 2.94 4.70
N ALA A 132 -13.31 3.73 5.62
CA ALA A 132 -14.37 3.28 6.53
C ALA A 132 -15.63 2.82 5.78
N THR A 133 -15.90 3.42 4.62
CA THR A 133 -16.96 3.01 3.71
C THR A 133 -16.40 2.72 2.32
N ALA A 134 -17.16 1.99 1.50
CA ALA A 134 -16.78 1.75 0.12
C ALA A 134 -16.70 3.04 -0.73
N TYR A 135 -17.42 4.10 -0.33
CA TYR A 135 -17.26 5.42 -0.92
C TYR A 135 -15.88 6.01 -0.58
N ASP A 136 -15.48 5.92 0.69
CA ASP A 136 -14.19 6.41 1.16
C ASP A 136 -13.03 5.66 0.51
N THR A 137 -13.12 4.32 0.43
CA THR A 137 -12.16 3.49 -0.31
C THR A 137 -12.00 4.01 -1.74
N ARG A 138 -13.10 4.23 -2.47
CA ARG A 138 -13.05 4.71 -3.85
C ARG A 138 -12.40 6.10 -3.97
N VAL A 139 -12.69 7.02 -3.06
CA VAL A 139 -12.07 8.35 -3.04
C VAL A 139 -10.56 8.23 -2.89
N VAL A 140 -10.10 7.41 -1.95
CA VAL A 140 -8.67 7.20 -1.71
C VAL A 140 -8.01 6.43 -2.85
N SER A 141 -8.68 5.44 -3.44
CA SER A 141 -8.19 4.74 -4.64
C SER A 141 -7.95 5.69 -5.81
N ARG A 142 -8.81 6.69 -5.99
CA ARG A 142 -8.61 7.73 -7.02
C ARG A 142 -7.40 8.61 -6.75
N ILE A 143 -7.14 8.94 -5.48
CA ILE A 143 -5.96 9.71 -5.09
C ILE A 143 -4.69 8.92 -5.42
N LEU A 144 -4.67 7.62 -5.11
CA LEU A 144 -3.53 6.77 -5.50
C LEU A 144 -3.42 6.60 -7.02
N ALA A 145 -4.55 6.47 -7.73
CA ALA A 145 -4.55 6.38 -9.19
C ALA A 145 -4.07 7.67 -9.87
N ASP A 146 -4.25 8.81 -9.22
CA ASP A 146 -3.85 10.16 -9.65
C ASP A 146 -2.58 10.60 -8.90
N TYR A 147 -1.64 9.67 -8.68
CA TYR A 147 -0.42 9.89 -7.90
C TYR A 147 0.50 10.98 -8.46
N ASP A 148 0.44 11.22 -9.78
CA ASP A 148 1.23 12.22 -10.47
C ASP A 148 0.62 13.63 -10.37
N ASN A 149 -0.57 13.76 -9.79
CA ASN A 149 -1.17 15.05 -9.52
C ASN A 149 -0.43 15.77 -8.39
N PRO A 150 0.13 16.97 -8.63
CA PRO A 150 0.93 17.69 -7.64
C PRO A 150 0.14 18.16 -6.41
N LYS A 151 -1.20 18.03 -6.42
CA LYS A 151 -2.05 18.30 -5.25
C LYS A 151 -2.18 17.10 -4.32
N ASN A 152 -1.81 15.90 -4.78
CA ASN A 152 -1.81 14.69 -3.98
C ASN A 152 -0.40 14.53 -3.41
N THR A 153 -0.28 14.52 -2.08
CA THR A 153 1.00 14.24 -1.41
C THR A 153 0.95 12.81 -0.90
N LEU A 154 1.63 11.91 -1.60
CA LEU A 154 1.90 10.56 -1.15
C LEU A 154 3.33 10.56 -0.61
N SER A 155 3.51 10.28 0.68
CA SER A 155 4.83 10.26 1.31
C SER A 155 4.83 9.40 2.56
N GLY A 156 5.96 8.79 2.88
CA GLY A 156 6.12 7.84 3.98
C GLY A 156 5.41 6.51 3.69
N ASN A 157 5.17 5.75 4.76
CA ASN A 157 4.57 4.41 4.65
C ASN A 157 3.05 4.43 4.86
N GLU A 158 2.48 5.53 5.33
CA GLU A 158 1.04 5.66 5.55
C GLU A 158 0.57 7.07 5.25
N VAL A 159 -0.50 7.17 4.47
CA VAL A 159 -1.20 8.42 4.16
C VAL A 159 -2.65 8.28 4.60
N THR A 160 -3.08 9.17 5.49
CA THR A 160 -4.49 9.27 5.93
C THR A 160 -5.17 10.44 5.23
N ILE A 161 -6.29 10.17 4.57
CA ILE A 161 -7.05 11.11 3.75
C ILE A 161 -8.44 11.30 4.35
N ARG A 162 -8.85 12.57 4.49
CA ARG A 162 -10.25 12.92 4.77
C ARG A 162 -11.05 12.94 3.48
N THR A 163 -12.08 12.12 3.39
CA THR A 163 -12.92 11.93 2.20
C THR A 163 -14.17 12.82 2.22
N TYR A 164 -14.55 13.36 3.39
CA TYR A 164 -15.53 14.44 3.49
C TYR A 164 -14.85 15.81 3.51
N LYS A 165 -15.36 16.70 2.65
CA LYS A 165 -15.08 18.14 2.75
C LYS A 165 -15.91 18.68 3.91
N HIS A 166 -15.31 19.46 4.81
CA HIS A 166 -15.97 20.12 5.96
C HIS A 166 -17.02 21.19 5.55
N LYS A 167 -17.76 21.04 4.46
CA LYS A 167 -18.75 22.03 4.02
C LYS A 167 -20.14 21.47 3.72
N GLU A 168 -20.46 20.29 4.25
CA GLU A 168 -21.84 19.78 4.26
C GLU A 168 -22.01 18.86 5.46
N LEU A 169 -21.95 19.46 6.64
CA LEU A 169 -22.69 18.96 7.78
C LEU A 169 -24.16 19.09 7.37
N MET A 170 -24.75 18.03 6.83
CA MET A 170 -26.19 17.97 6.63
C MET A 170 -26.81 18.12 8.01
N ILE A 171 -27.28 19.33 8.30
CA ILE A 171 -28.33 19.58 9.25
C ILE A 171 -29.51 18.75 8.74
N LEU A 172 -29.74 17.60 9.38
CA LEU A 172 -31.05 16.99 9.39
C LEU A 172 -31.86 17.77 10.43
N ASP A 173 -32.45 18.88 9.98
CA ASP A 173 -33.64 19.48 10.58
C ASP A 173 -34.85 19.03 9.75
#